data_AF-X1PP85-F1
#
_entry.id   AF-X1PP85-F1
#
_cell.length_a   1.000
_cell.length_b   1.000
_cell.length_c   1.000
_cell.angle_alpha   90.00
_cell.angle_beta   90.00
_cell.angle_gamma   90.00
#
_symmetry.space_group_name_H-M   'P 1'
#
loop_
_entity.id
_entity.type
_entity.pdbx_description
1 polymer ?
#
loop_
_entity_poly.entity_id
_entity_poly.type
_entity_poly.pdbx_seq_one_letter_code
_entity_poly.pdbx_strand_id
1 'polypeptide(L)'
;DNKELCDLLVVFDEIAIIWQIKDLKLNKLGKYSEVEVQKNLRQLSGARRQLFDLKTSVELENPYRGKEIFDPTTIKEIYLISILLGEGEEMFFFEEIKNHKVHVFNKKFTQIILNELDTISDFIEYLHEKENFFEKGKSLVILGGEEELLAFYLINNRSFKRFEKADHITIEEGSWKHLQKKPEYKEKKKADKISYYWDGIINRIHEGSSNEYKKVARELARHNRVQRRFLSKTFFEAYVLAH
;
A
#
# COMPACT_ATOMS: atom_id res chain seq x y z
N ASP A 1 -0.02 10.41 28.23
CA ASP A 1 -0.32 11.42 27.20
C ASP A 1 -0.91 10.72 25.99
N ASN A 2 -2.18 11.01 25.62
CA ASN A 2 -2.85 10.53 24.40
C ASN A 2 -2.18 11.11 23.13
N LYS A 3 -0.89 10.84 22.93
CA LYS A 3 -0.17 11.28 21.73
C LYS A 3 -0.42 10.26 20.63
N GLU A 4 -1.02 10.73 19.55
CA GLU A 4 -1.14 10.00 18.29
C GLU A 4 0.26 9.60 17.79
N LEU A 5 0.43 8.32 17.48
CA LEU A 5 1.72 7.76 17.08
C LEU A 5 1.97 7.91 15.58
N CYS A 6 0.93 7.73 14.79
CA CYS A 6 0.91 7.80 13.33
C CYS A 6 -0.53 8.09 12.88
N ASP A 7 -0.71 8.58 11.66
CA ASP A 7 -2.05 8.92 11.14
C ASP A 7 -2.89 7.66 10.84
N LEU A 8 -2.25 6.57 10.42
CA LEU A 8 -2.92 5.28 10.19
C LEU A 8 -1.98 4.11 10.43
N LEU A 9 -2.43 3.14 11.22
CA LEU A 9 -1.81 1.82 11.37
C LEU A 9 -2.71 0.77 10.71
N VAL A 10 -2.17 0.03 9.74
CA VAL A 10 -2.83 -1.14 9.16
C VAL A 10 -2.12 -2.38 9.66
N VAL A 11 -2.85 -3.29 10.30
CA VAL A 11 -2.34 -4.59 10.74
C VAL A 11 -3.10 -5.69 10.01
N PHE A 12 -2.40 -6.40 9.14
CA PHE A 12 -2.95 -7.48 8.34
C PHE A 12 -2.05 -8.70 8.41
N ASP A 13 -2.56 -9.81 8.94
CA ASP A 13 -1.78 -11.01 9.24
C ASP A 13 -0.52 -10.70 10.06
N GLU A 14 0.65 -11.06 9.53
CA GLU A 14 1.97 -10.86 10.16
C GLU A 14 2.63 -9.57 9.67
N ILE A 15 1.86 -8.66 9.06
CA ILE A 15 2.35 -7.44 8.41
C ILE A 15 1.73 -6.21 9.07
N ALA A 16 2.56 -5.21 9.33
CA ALA A 16 2.13 -3.89 9.75
C ALA A 16 2.54 -2.82 8.73
N ILE A 17 1.64 -1.89 8.44
CA ILE A 17 1.92 -0.71 7.61
C ILE A 17 1.65 0.54 8.44
N ILE A 18 2.69 1.34 8.66
CA ILE A 18 2.60 2.60 9.39
C ILE A 18 2.58 3.74 8.38
N TRP A 19 1.49 4.51 8.39
CA TRP A 19 1.29 5.64 7.50
C TRP A 19 1.46 6.94 8.27
N GLN A 20 2.16 7.89 7.65
CA GLN A 20 2.21 9.27 8.08
C GLN A 20 1.93 10.18 6.90
N ILE A 21 0.95 11.07 7.05
CA ILE A 21 0.49 12.02 6.05
C ILE A 21 0.93 13.41 6.50
N LYS A 22 1.58 14.14 5.60
CA LYS A 22 2.03 15.49 5.88
C LYS A 22 1.73 16.43 4.72
N ASP A 23 1.03 17.51 5.04
CA ASP A 23 0.90 18.65 4.15
C ASP A 23 2.12 19.56 4.32
N LEU A 24 3.10 19.37 3.44
CA LEU A 24 4.33 20.17 3.38
C LEU A 24 4.26 21.11 2.18
N LYS A 25 4.66 22.37 2.38
CA LYS A 25 4.74 23.34 1.31
C LYS A 25 6.06 23.18 0.57
N LEU A 26 6.01 23.41 -0.74
CA LEU A 26 7.21 23.50 -1.56
C LEU A 26 7.79 24.91 -1.54
N ASN A 27 9.09 24.99 -1.69
CA ASN A 27 9.77 26.24 -1.97
C ASN A 27 9.55 26.69 -3.43
N LYS A 28 10.09 27.85 -3.81
CA LYS A 28 9.97 28.42 -5.16
C LYS A 28 10.57 27.53 -6.27
N LEU A 29 11.40 26.54 -5.91
CA LEU A 29 12.02 25.59 -6.83
C LEU A 29 11.25 24.26 -6.90
N GLY A 30 10.07 24.17 -6.28
CA GLY A 30 9.27 22.95 -6.27
C GLY A 30 9.83 21.83 -5.38
N LYS A 31 10.66 22.16 -4.38
CA LYS A 31 11.24 21.19 -3.44
C LYS A 31 10.68 21.35 -2.03
N TYR A 32 10.51 20.25 -1.31
CA TYR A 32 10.16 20.24 0.09
C TYR A 32 11.32 20.74 0.95
N SER A 33 11.00 21.24 2.14
CA SER A 33 12.02 21.53 3.15
C SER A 33 12.62 20.22 3.65
N GLU A 34 13.92 20.01 3.39
CA GLU A 34 14.66 18.84 3.89
C GLU A 34 14.49 18.64 5.40
N VAL A 35 14.46 19.75 6.16
CA VAL A 35 14.27 19.72 7.62
C VAL A 35 12.88 19.16 7.99
N GLU A 36 11.85 19.53 7.24
CA GLU A 36 10.48 19.07 7.49
C GLU A 36 10.29 17.61 7.05
N VAL A 37 10.86 17.22 5.90
CA VAL A 37 10.89 15.83 5.45
C VAL A 37 11.59 14.96 6.50
N GLN A 38 12.79 15.34 6.95
CA GLN A 38 13.52 14.62 7.98
C GLN A 38 12.80 14.58 9.34
N LYS A 39 12.03 15.63 9.68
CA LYS A 39 11.16 15.61 10.86
C LYS A 39 10.06 14.56 10.70
N ASN A 40 9.41 14.49 9.53
CA ASN A 40 8.36 13.52 9.23
C ASN A 40 8.89 12.08 9.29
N LEU A 41 10.04 11.80 8.66
CA LEU A 41 10.69 10.48 8.70
C LEU A 41 11.05 10.05 10.13
N ARG A 42 11.52 10.99 10.97
CA ARG A 42 11.79 10.72 12.39
C ARG A 42 10.52 10.40 13.19
N GLN A 43 9.37 10.99 12.85
CA GLN A 43 8.09 10.66 13.48
C GLN A 43 7.68 9.23 13.15
N LEU A 44 7.74 8.84 11.88
CA LEU A 44 7.54 7.44 11.42
C LEU A 44 8.45 6.45 12.14
N SER A 45 9.75 6.74 12.19
CA SER A 45 10.73 5.91 12.91
C SER A 45 10.42 5.83 14.42
N GLY A 46 9.96 6.94 15.02
CA GLY A 46 9.52 6.99 16.41
C GLY A 46 8.29 6.13 16.67
N ALA A 47 7.29 6.20 15.79
CA ALA A 47 6.08 5.39 15.84
C ALA A 47 6.40 3.89 15.76
N ARG A 48 7.24 3.50 14.78
CA ARG A 48 7.74 2.13 14.66
C ARG A 48 8.39 1.67 15.96
N ARG A 49 9.32 2.46 16.49
CA ARG A 49 10.01 2.12 17.75
C ARG A 49 9.03 1.92 18.90
N GLN A 50 8.05 2.80 19.04
CA GLN A 50 7.08 2.71 20.12
C GLN A 50 6.15 1.51 20.00
N LEU A 51 5.76 1.15 18.79
CA LEU A 51 4.88 0.01 18.52
C LEU A 51 5.60 -1.35 18.65
N PHE A 52 6.87 -1.43 18.24
CA PHE A 52 7.53 -2.73 18.03
C PHE A 52 8.78 -2.98 18.89
N ASP A 53 9.49 -1.91 19.31
CA ASP A 53 10.77 -2.07 20.02
C ASP A 53 10.64 -1.80 21.53
N LEU A 54 9.67 -0.97 21.94
CA LEU A 54 9.43 -0.67 23.34
C LEU A 54 8.54 -1.74 23.99
N LYS A 55 8.83 -2.08 25.25
CA LYS A 55 8.02 -3.03 26.04
C LYS A 55 6.72 -2.44 26.59
N THR A 56 6.37 -1.23 26.16
CA THR A 56 5.16 -0.54 26.61
C THR A 56 3.96 -1.15 25.90
N SER A 57 2.94 -1.56 26.65
CA SER A 57 1.68 -2.02 26.08
C SER A 57 1.03 -0.90 25.26
N VAL A 58 0.63 -1.20 24.03
CA VAL A 58 -0.10 -0.28 23.16
C VAL A 58 -1.53 -0.77 23.00
N GLU A 59 -2.49 0.09 23.28
CA GLU A 59 -3.90 -0.13 23.01
C GLU A 59 -4.25 0.49 21.66
N LEU A 60 -4.84 -0.29 20.76
CA LEU A 60 -5.40 0.20 19.49
C LEU A 60 -6.89 0.38 19.65
N GLU A 61 -7.40 1.49 19.13
CA GLU A 61 -8.83 1.76 19.06
C GLU A 61 -9.29 1.73 17.62
N ASN A 62 -10.35 0.97 17.34
CA ASN A 62 -10.98 0.89 16.02
C ASN A 62 -12.49 1.15 16.16
N PRO A 63 -13.10 1.98 15.28
CA PRO A 63 -14.51 2.34 15.40
C PRO A 63 -15.49 1.16 15.45
N TYR A 64 -15.15 0.03 14.82
CA TYR A 64 -15.99 -1.16 14.76
C TYR A 64 -15.58 -2.25 15.77
N ARG A 65 -14.34 -2.22 16.28
CA ARG A 65 -13.79 -3.27 17.16
C ARG A 65 -13.61 -2.83 18.60
N GLY A 66 -13.76 -1.53 18.86
CA GLY A 66 -13.39 -0.93 20.13
C GLY A 66 -11.89 -1.03 20.36
N LYS A 67 -11.51 -1.19 21.62
CA LYS A 67 -10.13 -1.20 22.08
C LYS A 67 -9.56 -2.62 22.13
N GLU A 68 -8.36 -2.83 21.60
CA GLU A 68 -7.64 -4.08 21.72
C GLU A 68 -6.16 -3.84 22.06
N ILE A 69 -5.58 -4.75 22.85
CA ILE A 69 -4.14 -4.72 23.14
C ILE A 69 -3.40 -5.21 21.89
N PHE A 70 -2.45 -4.40 21.43
CA PHE A 70 -1.58 -4.75 20.31
C PHE A 70 -0.51 -5.75 20.75
N ASP A 71 -0.41 -6.86 20.02
CA ASP A 71 0.67 -7.83 20.18
C ASP A 71 1.68 -7.69 19.02
N PRO A 72 2.78 -6.94 19.21
CA PRO A 72 3.78 -6.74 18.17
C PRO A 72 4.57 -8.02 17.84
N THR A 73 4.52 -9.05 18.69
CA THR A 73 5.27 -10.31 18.45
C THR A 73 4.70 -11.12 17.29
N THR A 74 3.45 -10.85 16.90
CA THR A 74 2.80 -11.47 15.74
C THR A 74 3.28 -10.90 14.40
N ILE A 75 3.99 -9.77 14.41
CA ILE A 75 4.39 -9.05 13.20
C ILE A 75 5.81 -9.42 12.81
N LYS A 76 5.98 -9.84 11.55
CA LYS A 76 7.27 -10.23 10.96
C LYS A 76 7.79 -9.20 9.97
N GLU A 77 6.90 -8.44 9.35
CA GLU A 77 7.26 -7.47 8.32
C GLU A 77 6.57 -6.12 8.58
N ILE A 78 7.32 -5.04 8.41
CA ILE A 78 6.86 -3.68 8.72
C ILE A 78 7.18 -2.77 7.55
N TYR A 79 6.16 -2.17 6.96
CA TYR A 79 6.29 -1.14 5.94
C TYR A 79 6.05 0.24 6.54
N LEU A 80 6.93 1.19 6.20
CA LEU A 80 6.79 2.61 6.57
C LEU A 80 6.41 3.41 5.34
N ILE A 81 5.33 4.18 5.42
CA ILE A 81 4.83 4.99 4.31
C ILE A 81 4.64 6.44 4.75
N SER A 82 5.29 7.34 4.03
CA SER A 82 5.17 8.79 4.19
C SER A 82 4.45 9.38 2.98
N ILE A 83 3.25 9.93 3.18
CA ILE A 83 2.53 10.67 2.14
C ILE A 83 2.82 12.15 2.29
N LEU A 84 3.40 12.77 1.26
CA LEU A 84 3.62 14.22 1.19
C LEU A 84 2.57 14.84 0.25
N LEU A 85 1.73 15.73 0.77
CA LEU A 85 0.58 16.27 0.04
C LEU A 85 0.88 17.55 -0.77
N GLY A 86 2.07 18.13 -0.63
CA GLY A 86 2.44 19.35 -1.36
C GLY A 86 2.44 19.15 -2.89
N GLU A 87 2.01 20.18 -3.62
CA GLU A 87 1.87 20.11 -5.08
C GLU A 87 3.17 20.48 -5.79
N GLY A 88 3.91 19.49 -6.29
CA GLY A 88 5.06 19.69 -7.19
C GLY A 88 5.73 18.40 -7.63
N GLU A 89 6.93 18.52 -8.17
CA GLU A 89 7.58 17.48 -8.99
C GLU A 89 8.69 16.71 -8.26
N GLU A 90 8.96 17.03 -6.99
CA GLU A 90 9.97 16.28 -6.24
C GLU A 90 9.52 14.83 -6.02
N MET A 91 10.38 13.91 -6.47
CA MET A 91 10.10 12.48 -6.45
C MET A 91 11.02 11.80 -5.45
N PHE A 92 10.41 11.03 -4.58
CA PHE A 92 11.08 10.11 -3.68
C PHE A 92 10.61 8.71 -4.02
N PHE A 93 11.53 7.74 -3.98
CA PHE A 93 11.17 6.32 -4.11
C PHE A 93 11.24 5.63 -2.76
N PHE A 94 12.39 5.84 -2.12
CA PHE A 94 12.74 5.38 -0.80
C PHE A 94 13.55 6.47 -0.12
N GLU A 95 13.24 6.71 1.15
CA GLU A 95 14.12 7.39 2.07
C GLU A 95 14.60 6.38 3.13
N GLU A 96 15.79 6.61 3.69
CA GLU A 96 16.31 5.79 4.76
C GLU A 96 16.37 6.59 6.07
N ILE A 97 15.80 6.02 7.14
CA ILE A 97 15.86 6.61 8.47
C ILE A 97 16.17 5.54 9.51
N LYS A 98 17.31 5.68 10.19
CA LYS A 98 17.80 4.71 11.20
C LYS A 98 17.78 3.26 10.68
N ASN A 99 18.28 3.04 9.47
CA ASN A 99 18.32 1.73 8.80
C ASN A 99 16.94 1.15 8.47
N HIS A 100 15.90 1.97 8.43
CA HIS A 100 14.58 1.59 7.95
C HIS A 100 14.28 2.31 6.64
N LYS A 101 13.79 1.55 5.66
CA LYS A 101 13.29 2.08 4.41
C LYS A 101 11.90 2.68 4.63
N VAL A 102 11.67 3.85 4.04
CA VAL A 102 10.39 4.53 4.03
C VAL A 102 9.98 4.75 2.59
N HIS A 103 8.82 4.22 2.22
CA HIS A 103 8.19 4.57 0.94
C HIS A 103 7.62 5.97 1.06
N VAL A 104 8.04 6.88 0.19
CA VAL A 104 7.57 8.26 0.22
C VAL A 104 6.71 8.51 -1.01
N PHE A 105 5.42 8.72 -0.82
CA PHE A 105 4.47 8.94 -1.91
C PHE A 105 4.05 10.39 -1.96
N ASN A 106 3.94 10.94 -3.17
CA ASN A 106 3.23 12.20 -3.35
C ASN A 106 1.70 11.96 -3.40
N LYS A 107 0.92 13.05 -3.36
CA LYS A 107 -0.55 13.01 -3.43
C LYS A 107 -1.08 12.26 -4.66
N LYS A 108 -0.52 12.53 -5.85
CA LYS A 108 -0.96 11.95 -7.12
C LYS A 108 -0.74 10.44 -7.14
N PHE A 109 0.47 10.00 -6.81
CA PHE A 109 0.83 8.59 -6.80
C PHE A 109 0.05 7.81 -5.75
N THR A 110 -0.16 8.39 -4.56
CA THR A 110 -1.03 7.79 -3.52
C THR A 110 -2.41 7.43 -4.06
N GLN A 111 -3.04 8.33 -4.82
CA GLN A 111 -4.34 8.05 -5.44
C GLN A 111 -4.26 6.95 -6.49
N ILE A 112 -3.20 6.95 -7.32
CA ILE A 112 -3.02 5.96 -8.37
C ILE A 112 -2.82 4.58 -7.76
N ILE A 113 -1.86 4.42 -6.84
CA ILE A 113 -1.49 3.13 -6.28
C ILE A 113 -2.64 2.50 -5.48
N LEU A 114 -3.37 3.29 -4.67
CA LEU A 114 -4.49 2.79 -3.88
C LEU A 114 -5.71 2.42 -4.73
N ASN A 115 -5.88 3.04 -5.91
CA ASN A 115 -6.95 2.66 -6.85
C ASN A 115 -6.58 1.47 -7.74
N GLU A 116 -5.29 1.26 -8.01
CA GLU A 116 -4.83 0.14 -8.81
C GLU A 116 -4.62 -1.14 -8.02
N LEU A 117 -4.10 -1.00 -6.80
CA LEU A 117 -3.81 -2.07 -5.87
C LEU A 117 -4.77 -1.97 -4.69
N ASP A 118 -6.07 -2.02 -5.01
CA ASP A 118 -7.18 -1.71 -4.11
C ASP A 118 -7.58 -2.87 -3.18
N THR A 119 -6.71 -3.89 -3.07
CA THR A 119 -6.78 -4.91 -2.02
C THR A 119 -5.48 -4.90 -1.22
N ILE A 120 -5.54 -5.25 0.06
CA ILE A 120 -4.37 -5.25 0.94
C ILE A 120 -3.27 -6.19 0.42
N SER A 121 -3.64 -7.34 -0.15
CA SER A 121 -2.70 -8.30 -0.72
C SER A 121 -2.03 -7.77 -1.98
N ASP A 122 -2.78 -7.16 -2.90
CA ASP A 122 -2.22 -6.53 -4.09
C ASP A 122 -1.22 -5.41 -3.73
N PHE A 123 -1.54 -4.62 -2.71
CA PHE A 123 -0.70 -3.52 -2.26
C PHE A 123 0.59 -4.00 -1.60
N ILE A 124 0.49 -4.97 -0.67
CA ILE A 124 1.65 -5.56 0.01
C ILE A 124 2.58 -6.27 -0.99
N GLU A 125 2.03 -7.05 -1.92
CA GLU A 125 2.83 -7.72 -2.96
C GLU A 125 3.67 -6.73 -3.78
N TYR A 126 3.12 -5.54 -4.08
CA TYR A 126 3.86 -4.49 -4.76
C TYR A 126 4.97 -3.89 -3.89
N LEU A 127 4.69 -3.59 -2.61
CA LEU A 127 5.72 -3.05 -1.70
C LEU A 127 6.89 -4.02 -1.56
N HIS A 128 6.58 -5.32 -1.41
CA HIS A 128 7.58 -6.38 -1.32
C HIS A 128 8.43 -6.48 -2.60
N GLU A 129 7.81 -6.57 -3.77
CA GLU A 129 8.52 -6.62 -5.05
C GLU A 129 9.35 -5.34 -5.29
N LYS A 130 8.82 -4.17 -4.89
CA LYS A 130 9.52 -2.89 -4.99
C LYS A 130 10.76 -2.92 -4.09
N GLU A 131 10.65 -3.30 -2.82
CA GLU A 131 11.82 -3.35 -1.93
C GLU A 131 12.88 -4.33 -2.43
N ASN A 132 12.49 -5.54 -2.84
CA ASN A 132 13.40 -6.54 -3.42
C ASN A 132 14.12 -6.03 -4.68
N PHE A 133 13.42 -5.23 -5.49
CA PHE A 133 13.99 -4.65 -6.70
C PHE A 133 15.08 -3.62 -6.39
N PHE A 134 14.86 -2.75 -5.40
CA PHE A 134 15.83 -1.73 -5.00
C PHE A 134 16.99 -2.29 -4.17
N GLU A 135 16.80 -3.36 -3.40
CA GLU A 135 17.90 -4.04 -2.67
C GLU A 135 19.00 -4.60 -3.58
N LYS A 136 18.66 -4.90 -4.85
CA LYS A 136 19.63 -5.39 -5.83
C LYS A 136 20.62 -4.31 -6.30
N GLY A 137 20.59 -3.10 -5.74
CA GLY A 137 21.57 -2.04 -5.99
C GLY A 137 21.55 -1.49 -7.41
N LYS A 138 20.44 -1.66 -8.12
CA LYS A 138 20.29 -1.24 -9.52
C LYS A 138 20.13 0.28 -9.60
N SER A 139 20.80 0.90 -10.56
CA SER A 139 20.61 2.31 -10.85
C SER A 139 19.29 2.49 -11.61
N LEU A 140 18.34 3.23 -11.02
CA LEU A 140 17.04 3.49 -11.61
C LEU A 140 16.86 4.99 -11.85
N VAL A 141 16.50 5.34 -13.08
CA VAL A 141 16.08 6.69 -13.47
C VAL A 141 14.66 6.59 -14.02
N ILE A 142 13.74 7.38 -13.48
CA ILE A 142 12.37 7.47 -14.00
C ILE A 142 12.13 8.89 -14.46
N LEU A 143 11.76 9.03 -15.73
CA LEU A 143 11.27 10.27 -16.29
C LEU A 143 9.74 10.29 -16.11
N GLY A 144 9.21 11.28 -15.40
CA GLY A 144 7.78 11.36 -15.07
C GLY A 144 7.53 11.23 -13.57
N GLY A 145 6.79 10.21 -13.15
CA GLY A 145 6.40 9.96 -11.75
C GLY A 145 6.48 8.47 -11.38
N GLU A 146 6.30 8.15 -10.09
CA GLU A 146 6.35 6.75 -9.63
C GLU A 146 5.23 5.87 -10.25
N GLU A 147 4.16 6.48 -10.79
CA GLU A 147 3.17 5.76 -11.59
C GLU A 147 3.75 5.04 -12.81
N GLU A 148 4.88 5.51 -13.34
CA GLU A 148 5.57 4.87 -14.46
C GLU A 148 6.23 3.55 -14.01
N LEU A 149 6.75 3.50 -12.78
CA LEU A 149 7.26 2.26 -12.16
C LEU A 149 6.12 1.26 -11.93
N LEU A 150 5.01 1.74 -11.37
CA LEU A 150 3.82 0.92 -11.16
C LEU A 150 3.26 0.38 -12.49
N ALA A 151 3.23 1.21 -13.54
CA ALA A 151 2.83 0.78 -14.88
C ALA A 151 3.71 -0.37 -15.37
N PHE A 152 5.03 -0.25 -15.21
CA PHE A 152 5.96 -1.30 -15.58
C PHE A 152 5.69 -2.59 -14.83
N TYR A 153 5.52 -2.53 -13.50
CA TYR A 153 5.15 -3.67 -12.67
C TYR A 153 3.89 -4.36 -13.20
N LEU A 154 2.82 -3.61 -13.45
CA LEU A 154 1.54 -4.15 -13.92
C LEU A 154 1.64 -4.75 -15.33
N ILE A 155 2.40 -4.13 -16.24
CA ILE A 155 2.61 -4.62 -17.61
C ILE A 155 3.37 -5.94 -17.62
N ASN A 156 4.32 -6.12 -16.69
CA ASN A 156 5.21 -7.28 -16.67
C ASN A 156 4.76 -8.32 -15.65
N ASN A 157 3.46 -8.58 -15.59
CA ASN A 157 2.86 -9.60 -14.71
C ASN A 157 3.24 -9.41 -13.24
N ARG A 158 3.16 -8.17 -12.74
CA ARG A 158 3.39 -7.85 -11.32
C ARG A 158 4.79 -8.24 -10.86
N SER A 159 5.80 -7.94 -11.67
CA SER A 159 7.19 -8.22 -11.33
C SER A 159 8.19 -7.30 -12.01
N PHE A 160 9.33 -7.08 -11.34
CA PHE A 160 10.48 -6.37 -11.89
C PHE A 160 11.53 -7.31 -12.50
N LYS A 161 11.25 -8.61 -12.64
CA LYS A 161 12.20 -9.62 -13.17
C LYS A 161 12.80 -9.28 -14.53
N ARG A 162 12.07 -8.56 -15.37
CA ARG A 162 12.58 -8.10 -16.68
C ARG A 162 13.84 -7.23 -16.56
N PHE A 163 14.06 -6.62 -15.41
CA PHE A 163 15.25 -5.83 -15.11
C PHE A 163 16.36 -6.60 -14.38
N GLU A 164 16.21 -7.90 -14.11
CA GLU A 164 17.19 -8.66 -13.29
C GLU A 164 18.61 -8.59 -13.80
N LYS A 165 18.81 -8.58 -15.12
CA LYS A 165 20.13 -8.53 -15.75
C LYS A 165 20.63 -7.12 -16.07
N ALA A 166 19.83 -6.09 -15.79
CA ALA A 166 20.19 -4.70 -16.06
C ALA A 166 20.79 -4.04 -14.81
N ASP A 167 21.91 -3.34 -14.97
CA ASP A 167 22.54 -2.56 -13.90
C ASP A 167 22.04 -1.11 -13.88
N HIS A 168 21.70 -0.59 -15.06
CA HIS A 168 21.12 0.74 -15.28
C HIS A 168 19.78 0.62 -15.98
N ILE A 169 18.75 1.21 -15.38
CA ILE A 169 17.38 1.11 -15.83
C ILE A 169 16.84 2.52 -15.99
N THR A 170 16.33 2.82 -17.17
CA THR A 170 15.61 4.06 -17.44
C THR A 170 14.18 3.72 -17.80
N ILE A 171 13.23 4.29 -17.05
CA ILE A 171 11.81 4.24 -17.35
C ILE A 171 11.40 5.61 -17.88
N GLU A 172 11.00 5.67 -19.14
CA GLU A 172 10.55 6.90 -19.78
C GLU A 172 9.09 7.23 -19.41
N GLU A 173 8.74 8.51 -19.51
CA GLU A 173 7.37 8.97 -19.28
C GLU A 173 6.42 8.35 -20.32
N GLY A 174 5.24 7.92 -19.87
CA GLY A 174 4.17 7.47 -20.76
C GLY A 174 3.89 5.98 -20.68
N SER A 175 4.63 5.21 -19.89
CA SER A 175 4.30 3.81 -19.57
C SER A 175 2.92 3.70 -18.92
N TRP A 176 2.59 4.62 -18.00
CA TRP A 176 1.29 4.72 -17.35
C TRP A 176 0.18 5.05 -18.36
N LYS A 177 0.37 6.11 -19.17
CA LYS A 177 -0.57 6.48 -20.24
C LYS A 177 -0.76 5.34 -21.25
N HIS A 178 0.31 4.60 -21.56
CA HIS A 178 0.27 3.45 -22.46
C HIS A 178 -0.53 2.30 -21.87
N LEU A 179 -0.29 1.95 -20.59
CA LEU A 179 -1.06 0.93 -19.87
C LEU A 179 -2.56 1.23 -19.93
N GLN A 180 -2.97 2.47 -19.63
CA GLN A 180 -4.37 2.88 -19.63
C GLN A 180 -5.05 2.76 -21.01
N LYS A 181 -4.28 2.85 -22.10
CA LYS A 181 -4.79 2.73 -23.47
C LYS A 181 -4.97 1.27 -23.91
N LYS A 182 -4.28 0.31 -23.28
CA LYS A 182 -4.32 -1.11 -23.66
C LYS A 182 -5.74 -1.69 -23.56
N PRO A 183 -6.22 -2.39 -24.61
CA PRO A 183 -7.51 -3.10 -24.55
C PRO A 183 -7.58 -4.08 -23.38
N GLU A 184 -6.51 -4.84 -23.13
CA GLU A 184 -6.47 -5.86 -22.08
C GLU A 184 -6.62 -5.25 -20.67
N TYR A 185 -6.04 -4.07 -20.45
CA TYR A 185 -6.19 -3.34 -19.18
C TYR A 185 -7.63 -2.88 -18.97
N LYS A 186 -8.29 -2.36 -20.01
CA LYS A 186 -9.70 -1.95 -19.96
C LYS A 186 -10.62 -3.13 -19.72
N GLU A 187 -10.39 -4.26 -20.41
CA GLU A 187 -11.17 -5.48 -20.22
C GLU A 187 -10.93 -6.09 -18.83
N LYS A 188 -9.70 -6.07 -18.30
CA LYS A 188 -9.42 -6.42 -16.90
C LYS A 188 -10.29 -5.60 -15.95
N LYS A 189 -10.28 -4.27 -16.07
CA LYS A 189 -11.06 -3.39 -15.19
C LYS A 189 -12.56 -3.67 -15.26
N LYS A 190 -13.09 -4.01 -16.45
CA LYS A 190 -14.49 -4.45 -16.60
C LYS A 190 -14.74 -5.79 -15.91
N ALA A 191 -13.86 -6.77 -16.11
CA ALA A 191 -13.98 -8.09 -15.51
C ALA A 191 -13.89 -8.03 -13.97
N ASP A 192 -13.08 -7.12 -13.44
CA ASP A 192 -12.91 -6.93 -11.99
C ASP A 192 -14.16 -6.36 -11.32
N LYS A 193 -15.14 -5.81 -12.06
CA LYS A 193 -16.36 -5.21 -11.47
C LYS A 193 -17.13 -6.15 -10.55
N ILE A 194 -17.23 -7.43 -10.88
CA ILE A 194 -17.95 -8.41 -10.05
C ILE A 194 -17.26 -8.62 -8.69
N SER A 195 -15.95 -8.41 -8.60
CA SER A 195 -15.20 -8.60 -7.37
C SER A 195 -15.54 -7.58 -6.28
N TYR A 196 -16.10 -6.42 -6.63
CA TYR A 196 -16.53 -5.43 -5.63
C TYR A 196 -17.74 -5.92 -4.82
N TYR A 197 -18.46 -6.94 -5.30
CA TYR A 197 -19.45 -7.62 -4.46
C TYR A 197 -18.80 -8.30 -3.26
N TRP A 198 -17.63 -8.91 -3.44
CA TRP A 198 -16.83 -9.47 -2.35
C TRP A 198 -16.45 -8.40 -1.32
N ASP A 199 -16.09 -7.20 -1.78
CA ASP A 199 -15.79 -6.07 -0.90
C ASP A 199 -17.04 -5.66 -0.11
N GLY A 200 -18.22 -5.72 -0.75
CA GLY A 200 -19.52 -5.56 -0.08
C GLY A 200 -19.75 -6.58 1.04
N ILE A 201 -19.39 -7.85 0.83
CA ILE A 201 -19.47 -8.88 1.87
C ILE A 201 -18.54 -8.53 3.04
N ILE A 202 -17.29 -8.17 2.77
CA ILE A 202 -16.32 -7.78 3.79
C ILE A 202 -16.84 -6.59 4.60
N ASN A 203 -17.32 -5.54 3.92
CA ASN A 203 -17.90 -4.36 4.55
C ASN A 203 -19.10 -4.70 5.42
N ARG A 204 -20.00 -5.57 4.94
CA ARG A 204 -21.17 -6.01 5.72
C ARG A 204 -20.77 -6.78 6.98
N ILE A 205 -19.69 -7.55 6.94
CA ILE A 205 -19.19 -8.27 8.10
C ILE A 205 -18.66 -7.32 9.18
N HIS A 206 -18.10 -6.16 8.79
CA HIS A 206 -17.67 -5.14 9.76
C HIS A 206 -18.82 -4.50 10.55
N GLU A 207 -20.05 -4.58 10.06
CA GLU A 207 -21.26 -4.12 10.77
C GLU A 207 -21.76 -5.15 11.79
N GLY A 208 -21.22 -6.37 11.79
CA GLY A 208 -21.59 -7.43 12.71
C GLY A 208 -21.08 -7.20 14.13
N SER A 209 -21.88 -7.61 15.13
CA SER A 209 -21.55 -7.48 16.56
C SER A 209 -20.83 -8.69 17.17
N SER A 210 -20.64 -9.78 16.41
CA SER A 210 -20.04 -11.03 16.90
C SER A 210 -18.52 -10.98 16.90
N ASN A 211 -17.86 -11.26 18.02
CA ASN A 211 -16.39 -11.30 18.11
C ASN A 211 -15.67 -12.19 17.07
N GLU A 212 -16.36 -13.16 16.46
CA GLU A 212 -15.80 -14.02 15.39
C GLU A 212 -15.67 -13.29 14.04
N TYR A 213 -16.34 -12.14 13.86
CA TYR A 213 -16.31 -11.39 12.60
C TYR A 213 -14.90 -11.03 12.15
N LYS A 214 -14.00 -10.73 13.11
CA LYS A 214 -12.60 -10.37 12.84
C LYS A 214 -11.87 -11.45 12.05
N LYS A 215 -12.07 -12.73 12.42
CA LYS A 215 -11.44 -13.85 11.74
C LYS A 215 -11.98 -13.97 10.32
N VAL A 216 -13.31 -13.92 10.17
CA VAL A 216 -13.96 -14.02 8.87
C VAL A 216 -13.56 -12.86 7.95
N ALA A 217 -13.63 -11.62 8.42
CA ALA A 217 -13.25 -10.44 7.64
C ALA A 217 -11.80 -10.50 7.17
N ARG A 218 -10.88 -10.94 8.05
CA ARG A 218 -9.47 -11.14 7.70
C ARG A 218 -9.32 -12.20 6.61
N GLU A 219 -9.91 -13.38 6.78
CA GLU A 219 -9.83 -14.46 5.79
C GLU A 219 -10.39 -14.05 4.43
N LEU A 220 -11.52 -13.33 4.39
CA LEU A 220 -12.08 -12.84 3.14
C LEU A 220 -11.19 -11.75 2.50
N ALA A 221 -10.55 -10.91 3.30
CA ALA A 221 -9.69 -9.83 2.83
C ALA A 221 -8.33 -10.29 2.28
N ARG A 222 -7.86 -11.51 2.63
CA ARG A 222 -6.59 -12.11 2.13
C ARG A 222 -6.50 -12.22 0.61
N HIS A 223 -7.64 -12.26 -0.06
CA HIS A 223 -7.70 -12.49 -1.49
C HIS A 223 -7.35 -11.21 -2.26
N ASN A 224 -6.48 -11.35 -3.26
CA ASN A 224 -6.21 -10.26 -4.21
C ASN A 224 -7.40 -10.05 -5.16
N ARG A 225 -7.38 -8.96 -5.94
CA ARG A 225 -8.50 -8.56 -6.80
C ARG A 225 -8.92 -9.64 -7.80
N VAL A 226 -7.95 -10.38 -8.35
CA VAL A 226 -8.20 -11.47 -9.31
C VAL A 226 -8.87 -12.67 -8.63
N GLN A 227 -8.41 -13.05 -7.44
CA GLN A 227 -9.02 -14.10 -6.64
C GLN A 227 -10.44 -13.71 -6.23
N ARG A 228 -10.67 -12.48 -5.76
CA ARG A 228 -12.01 -11.97 -5.41
C ARG A 228 -12.96 -12.01 -6.59
N ARG A 229 -12.48 -11.72 -7.81
CA ARG A 229 -13.26 -11.85 -9.04
C ARG A 229 -13.73 -13.29 -9.27
N PHE A 230 -12.81 -14.26 -9.15
CA PHE A 230 -13.16 -15.67 -9.29
C PHE A 230 -14.15 -16.12 -8.22
N LEU A 231 -13.88 -15.82 -6.95
CA LEU A 231 -14.74 -16.18 -5.82
C LEU A 231 -16.14 -15.58 -5.95
N SER A 232 -16.25 -14.31 -6.34
CA SER A 232 -17.54 -13.66 -6.55
C SER A 232 -18.33 -14.34 -7.66
N LYS A 233 -17.68 -14.63 -8.79
CA LYS A 233 -18.32 -15.32 -9.92
C LYS A 233 -18.87 -16.69 -9.50
N THR A 234 -18.03 -17.51 -8.87
CA THR A 234 -18.42 -18.84 -8.39
C THR A 234 -19.57 -18.76 -7.38
N PHE A 235 -19.53 -17.78 -6.47
CA PHE A 235 -20.60 -17.57 -5.49
C PHE A 235 -21.93 -17.22 -6.17
N PHE A 236 -21.93 -16.30 -7.13
CA PHE A 236 -23.15 -15.93 -7.86
C PHE A 236 -23.69 -17.09 -8.70
N GLU A 237 -22.83 -17.84 -9.38
CA GLU A 237 -23.25 -19.02 -10.16
C GLU A 237 -23.89 -20.08 -9.26
N ALA A 238 -23.27 -20.38 -8.12
CA ALA A 238 -23.84 -21.30 -7.13
C ALA A 238 -25.17 -20.79 -6.56
N TYR A 239 -25.29 -19.48 -6.28
CA TYR A 239 -26.52 -18.88 -5.78
C TYR A 239 -27.67 -19.01 -6.77
N VAL A 240 -27.40 -18.78 -8.07
CA VAL A 240 -28.38 -18.94 -9.15
C VAL A 240 -28.76 -20.41 -9.38
N LEU A 241 -27.84 -21.35 -9.20
CA LEU A 241 -28.17 -22.78 -9.32
C LEU A 241 -29.01 -23.31 -8.14
N ALA A 242 -28.88 -22.70 -6.97
CA ALA A 242 -29.58 -23.12 -5.76
C ALA A 242 -31.01 -22.57 -5.63
N HIS A 243 -31.40 -21.58 -6.45
CA HIS A 243 -32.71 -20.92 -6.44
C HIS A 243 -33.37 -21.00 -7.81
#